data_AF-A0A9W6YTI6-F1
#
_entry.id   AF-A0A9W6YTI6-F1
#
_cell.length_a   1.000
_cell.length_b   1.000
_cell.length_c   1.000
_cell.angle_alpha   90.00
_cell.angle_beta   90.00
_cell.angle_gamma   90.00
#
_symmetry.space_group_name_H-M   'P 1'
#
loop_
_entity.id
_entity.type
_entity.pdbx_description
1 polymer ?
#
loop_
_entity_poly.entity_id
_entity_poly.type
_entity_poly.pdbx_seq_one_letter_code
_entity_poly.pdbx_strand_id
1 'polypeptide(L)'
;MSNKQTTTTDRLQKLREIRALKNSAKAENRRDLYSDFEKKKKDEKLLKTLSDKQERARDELNQIEFQQEGVNFERLRNLNYTVEDDEKWNEKQSQRSKQDHKEFQNYTQLAEQTYLKKLKAMDKLSENEYIEQKKLYQCLKGKGFSEAQIITKLTDKKLVSKLVIELKEQDEKAYKKRKRDAENDDDISIGFINDKNKLFNKKLNRHFNQYLGELHEDIKRGGST
;
A
#
# COMPACT_ATOMS: atom_id res chain seq x y z
N MET A 1 56.59 30.91 29.63
CA MET A 1 55.11 30.77 29.61
C MET A 1 54.70 30.01 30.86
N SER A 2 54.12 30.71 31.84
CA SER A 2 53.86 30.20 33.19
C SER A 2 52.87 29.03 33.18
N ASN A 3 53.30 27.86 33.66
CA ASN A 3 52.49 26.66 33.75
C ASN A 3 51.60 26.76 35.00
N LYS A 4 50.43 27.42 34.86
CA LYS A 4 49.43 27.53 35.93
C LYS A 4 48.91 26.14 36.26
N GLN A 5 49.12 25.68 37.49
CA GLN A 5 48.55 24.43 37.97
C GLN A 5 47.02 24.55 37.99
N THR A 6 46.36 23.71 37.19
CA THR A 6 44.89 23.66 37.12
C THR A 6 44.32 23.16 38.44
N THR A 7 43.28 23.83 38.95
CA THR A 7 42.59 23.40 40.16
C THR A 7 41.79 22.12 39.88
N THR A 8 41.55 21.30 40.91
CA THR A 8 40.82 20.03 40.76
C THR A 8 39.40 20.24 40.22
N THR A 9 38.79 21.39 40.54
CA THR A 9 37.48 21.82 40.05
C THR A 9 37.48 22.14 38.56
N ASP A 10 38.51 22.83 38.05
CA ASP A 10 38.64 23.15 36.62
C ASP A 10 38.79 21.87 35.78
N ARG A 11 39.51 20.87 36.30
CA ARG A 11 39.67 19.56 35.65
C ARG A 11 38.35 18.80 35.55
N LEU A 12 37.52 18.87 36.60
CA LEU A 12 36.19 18.25 36.63
C LEU A 12 35.22 18.91 35.65
N GLN A 13 35.23 20.24 35.56
CA GLN A 13 34.42 20.97 34.57
C GLN A 13 34.82 20.62 33.15
N LYS A 14 36.13 20.65 32.84
CA LYS A 14 36.65 20.26 31.52
C LYS A 14 36.30 18.82 31.16
N LEU A 15 36.31 17.90 32.13
CA LEU A 15 35.93 16.51 31.90
C LEU A 15 34.41 16.34 31.64
N ARG A 16 33.56 17.17 32.25
CA ARG A 16 32.11 17.22 31.93
C ARG A 16 31.88 17.75 30.53
N GLU A 17 32.58 18.81 30.12
CA GLU A 17 32.51 19.36 28.76
C GLU A 17 32.94 18.33 27.71
N ILE A 18 34.05 17.63 27.93
CA ILE A 18 34.52 16.58 27.03
C ILE A 18 33.49 15.44 26.92
N ARG A 19 32.86 15.05 28.04
CA ARG A 19 31.80 14.03 28.02
C ARG A 19 30.56 14.51 27.27
N ALA A 20 30.17 15.77 27.43
CA ALA A 20 29.05 16.36 26.71
C ALA A 20 29.33 16.40 25.19
N LEU A 21 30.51 16.85 24.78
CA LEU A 21 30.97 16.85 23.39
C LEU A 21 31.04 15.43 22.81
N LYS A 22 31.52 14.46 23.59
CA LYS A 22 31.53 13.05 23.17
C LYS A 22 30.11 12.51 22.95
N ASN A 23 29.17 12.89 23.81
CA ASN A 23 27.78 12.48 23.71
C ASN A 23 27.07 13.15 22.53
N SER A 24 27.32 14.44 22.28
CA SER A 24 26.77 15.14 21.11
C SER A 24 27.32 14.56 19.81
N ALA A 25 28.64 14.36 19.70
CA ALA A 25 29.27 13.73 18.55
C ALA A 25 28.73 12.30 18.33
N LYS A 26 28.53 11.52 19.40
CA LYS A 26 27.92 10.18 19.29
C LYS A 26 26.47 10.24 18.82
N ALA A 27 25.70 11.26 19.19
CA ALA A 27 24.32 11.44 18.74
C ALA A 27 24.27 11.87 17.27
N GLU A 28 25.11 12.82 16.87
CA GLU A 28 25.26 13.31 15.49
C GLU A 28 25.70 12.18 14.55
N ASN A 29 26.77 11.45 14.87
CA ASN A 29 27.24 10.31 14.07
C ASN A 29 26.15 9.26 13.88
N ARG A 30 25.32 9.02 14.89
CA ARG A 30 24.21 8.06 14.80
C ARG A 30 23.12 8.58 13.85
N ARG A 31 22.78 9.86 13.97
CA ARG A 31 21.81 10.53 13.10
C ARG A 31 22.26 10.50 11.64
N ASP A 32 23.54 10.78 11.38
CA ASP A 32 24.12 10.76 10.04
C ASP A 32 24.12 9.36 9.46
N LEU A 33 24.50 8.34 10.25
CA LEU A 33 24.44 6.93 9.84
C LEU A 33 23.00 6.51 9.45
N TYR A 34 21.99 6.93 10.22
CA TYR A 34 20.59 6.67 9.86
C TYR A 34 20.17 7.40 8.58
N SER A 35 20.53 8.68 8.44
CA SER A 35 20.26 9.45 7.22
C SER A 35 20.87 8.80 5.97
N ASP A 36 22.13 8.36 6.06
CA ASP A 36 22.82 7.74 4.95
C ASP A 36 22.25 6.35 4.60
N PHE A 37 21.82 5.58 5.61
CA PHE A 37 21.09 4.35 5.38
C PHE A 37 19.75 4.59 4.66
N GLU A 38 19.01 5.61 5.06
CA GLU A 38 17.76 5.98 4.39
C GLU A 38 17.98 6.45 2.94
N LYS A 39 19.03 7.23 2.69
CA LYS A 39 19.41 7.64 1.32
C LYS A 39 19.75 6.43 0.46
N LYS A 40 20.64 5.55 0.93
CA LYS A 40 20.99 4.31 0.22
C LYS A 40 19.77 3.45 -0.09
N LYS A 41 18.83 3.32 0.86
CA LYS A 41 17.58 2.58 0.64
C LYS A 41 16.68 3.24 -0.42
N LYS A 42 16.66 4.56 -0.51
CA LYS A 42 15.93 5.30 -1.56
C LYS A 42 16.61 5.11 -2.91
N ASP A 43 17.93 5.21 -2.95
CA ASP A 43 18.74 5.04 -4.16
C ASP A 43 18.60 3.61 -4.71
N GLU A 44 18.63 2.58 -3.85
CA GLU A 44 18.40 1.19 -4.25
C GLU A 44 17.03 0.99 -4.90
N LYS A 45 15.97 1.57 -4.30
CA LYS A 45 14.62 1.51 -4.89
C LYS A 45 14.56 2.22 -6.23
N LEU A 46 15.18 3.40 -6.34
CA LEU A 46 15.23 4.16 -7.59
C LEU A 46 15.99 3.38 -8.68
N LEU A 47 17.15 2.82 -8.34
CA LEU A 47 17.96 1.99 -9.22
C LEU A 47 17.14 0.79 -9.73
N LYS A 48 16.39 0.12 -8.84
CA LYS A 48 15.49 -0.96 -9.26
C LYS A 48 14.43 -0.47 -10.25
N THR A 49 13.76 0.65 -9.97
CA THR A 49 12.75 1.18 -10.89
C THR A 49 13.32 1.60 -12.24
N LEU A 50 14.54 2.13 -12.27
CA LEU A 50 15.24 2.47 -13.50
C LEU A 50 15.65 1.21 -14.28
N SER A 51 16.16 0.18 -13.58
CA SER A 51 16.47 -1.12 -14.16
C SER A 51 15.23 -1.75 -14.79
N ASP A 52 14.12 -1.83 -14.07
CA ASP A 52 12.85 -2.38 -14.56
C ASP A 52 12.30 -1.57 -15.76
N LYS A 53 12.60 -0.27 -15.83
CA LYS A 53 12.22 0.58 -16.97
C LYS A 53 13.12 0.33 -18.18
N GLN A 54 14.42 0.15 -17.95
CA GLN A 54 15.39 -0.16 -19.00
C GLN A 54 15.14 -1.54 -19.60
N GLU A 55 14.80 -2.54 -18.79
CA GLU A 55 14.44 -3.88 -19.24
C GLU A 55 13.19 -3.87 -20.12
N ARG A 56 12.12 -3.20 -19.67
CA ARG A 56 10.91 -3.02 -20.50
C ARG A 56 11.19 -2.33 -21.83
N ALA A 57 12.00 -1.27 -21.83
CA ALA A 57 12.38 -0.59 -23.06
C ALA A 57 13.20 -1.49 -24.01
N ARG A 58 14.05 -2.37 -23.47
CA ARG A 58 14.77 -3.38 -24.27
C ARG A 58 13.81 -4.41 -24.87
N ASP A 59 12.85 -4.89 -24.08
CA ASP A 59 11.85 -5.84 -24.58
C ASP A 59 10.99 -5.22 -25.69
N GLU A 60 10.60 -3.95 -25.56
CA GLU A 60 9.87 -3.20 -26.60
C GLU A 60 10.72 -3.05 -27.88
N LEU A 61 12.01 -2.75 -27.76
CA LEU A 61 12.92 -2.70 -28.92
C LEU A 61 13.06 -4.06 -29.60
N ASN A 62 13.29 -5.12 -28.83
CA ASN A 62 13.37 -6.48 -29.35
C ASN A 62 12.07 -6.85 -30.09
N GLN A 63 10.91 -6.51 -29.52
CA GLN A 63 9.62 -6.78 -30.15
C GLN A 63 9.51 -6.09 -31.52
N ILE A 64 9.97 -4.83 -31.64
CA ILE A 64 9.98 -4.10 -32.91
C ILE A 64 10.94 -4.75 -33.91
N GLU A 65 12.15 -5.11 -33.48
CA GLU A 65 13.15 -5.78 -34.33
C GLU A 65 12.61 -7.12 -34.88
N PHE A 66 12.07 -7.98 -34.01
CA PHE A 66 11.50 -9.26 -34.43
C PHE A 66 10.27 -9.12 -35.34
N GLN A 67 9.45 -8.09 -35.13
CA GLN A 67 8.34 -7.78 -36.04
C GLN A 67 8.83 -7.40 -37.45
N GLN A 68 9.93 -6.64 -37.55
CA GLN A 68 10.56 -6.30 -38.83
C GLN A 68 11.17 -7.53 -39.51
N GLU A 69 11.76 -8.44 -38.74
CA GLU A 69 12.33 -9.71 -39.24
C GLU A 69 11.26 -10.77 -39.57
N GLY A 70 10.00 -10.56 -39.17
CA GLY A 70 8.90 -11.52 -39.35
C GLY A 70 8.95 -12.71 -38.38
N VAL A 71 9.72 -12.62 -37.29
CA VAL A 71 9.82 -13.64 -36.26
C VAL A 71 8.77 -13.39 -35.17
N ASN A 72 8.08 -14.45 -34.73
CA ASN A 72 7.11 -14.33 -33.65
C ASN A 72 7.83 -14.21 -32.28
N PHE A 73 7.89 -12.98 -31.75
CA PHE A 73 8.53 -12.64 -30.48
C PHE A 73 7.97 -13.42 -29.27
N GLU A 74 6.65 -13.55 -29.18
CA GLU A 74 6.02 -14.24 -28.04
C GLU A 74 6.38 -15.72 -28.02
N ARG A 75 6.48 -16.34 -29.19
CA ARG A 75 6.92 -17.74 -29.31
C ARG A 75 8.36 -17.92 -28.81
N LEU A 76 9.28 -17.03 -29.18
CA LEU A 76 10.66 -17.10 -28.72
C LEU A 76 10.78 -16.84 -27.21
N ARG A 77 10.01 -15.87 -26.70
CA ARG A 77 9.94 -15.60 -25.26
C ARG A 77 9.44 -16.81 -24.47
N ASN A 78 8.40 -17.48 -24.97
CA ASN A 78 7.85 -18.68 -24.34
C ASN A 78 8.84 -19.86 -24.33
N LEU A 79 9.74 -19.95 -25.32
CA LEU A 79 10.81 -20.96 -25.33
C LEU A 79 11.85 -20.76 -24.22
N ASN A 80 12.06 -19.51 -23.79
CA ASN A 80 13.02 -19.18 -22.73
C ASN A 80 12.43 -19.35 -21.31
N TYR A 81 11.17 -19.79 -21.18
CA TYR A 81 10.54 -19.96 -19.89
C TYR A 81 11.11 -21.20 -19.18
N THR A 82 11.66 -21.00 -17.98
CA THR A 82 12.23 -22.10 -17.19
C THR A 82 11.16 -22.80 -16.35
N VAL A 83 11.43 -24.05 -15.96
CA VAL A 83 10.53 -24.79 -15.05
C VAL A 83 10.32 -24.04 -13.74
N GLU A 84 11.35 -23.38 -13.21
CA GLU A 84 11.25 -22.58 -11.98
C GLU A 84 10.31 -21.37 -12.14
N ASP A 85 10.31 -20.73 -13.31
CA ASP A 85 9.42 -19.60 -13.59
C ASP A 85 7.97 -20.05 -13.68
N ASP A 86 7.72 -21.22 -14.28
CA ASP A 86 6.39 -21.84 -14.32
C ASP A 86 5.90 -22.24 -12.94
N GLU A 87 6.75 -22.83 -12.10
CA GLU A 87 6.41 -23.15 -10.71
C GLU A 87 6.04 -21.88 -9.92
N LYS A 88 6.83 -20.81 -10.03
CA LYS A 88 6.52 -19.51 -9.39
C LYS A 88 5.22 -18.92 -9.92
N TRP A 89 4.96 -19.06 -11.21
CA TRP A 89 3.72 -18.59 -11.83
C TRP A 89 2.51 -19.38 -11.34
N ASN A 90 2.62 -20.72 -11.30
CA ASN A 90 1.59 -21.60 -10.79
C ASN A 90 1.32 -21.37 -9.30
N GLU A 91 2.36 -21.14 -8.50
CA GLU A 91 2.20 -20.73 -7.11
C GLU A 91 1.45 -19.40 -7.01
N LYS A 92 1.84 -18.40 -7.82
CA LYS A 92 1.14 -17.10 -7.86
C LYS A 92 -0.32 -17.22 -8.30
N GLN A 93 -0.63 -18.07 -9.27
CA GLN A 93 -2.01 -18.36 -9.69
C GLN A 93 -2.79 -19.07 -8.59
N SER A 94 -2.20 -20.06 -7.92
CA SER A 94 -2.80 -20.75 -6.77
C SER A 94 -3.09 -19.81 -5.60
N GLN A 95 -2.19 -18.86 -5.31
CA GLN A 95 -2.44 -17.84 -4.28
C GLN A 95 -3.53 -16.86 -4.70
N ARG A 96 -3.69 -16.58 -6.00
CA ARG A 96 -4.78 -15.75 -6.53
C ARG A 96 -6.12 -16.49 -6.48
N SER A 97 -6.17 -17.77 -6.85
CA SER A 97 -7.42 -18.53 -6.83
C SER A 97 -7.95 -18.74 -5.40
N LYS A 98 -7.05 -18.84 -4.42
CA LYS A 98 -7.45 -18.79 -2.99
C LYS A 98 -8.13 -17.47 -2.59
N GLN A 99 -7.99 -16.41 -3.38
CA GLN A 99 -8.66 -15.12 -3.19
C GLN A 99 -9.94 -14.98 -4.03
N ASP A 100 -10.40 -16.04 -4.71
CA ASP A 100 -11.58 -16.02 -5.60
C ASP A 100 -12.91 -15.72 -4.90
N HIS A 101 -12.94 -15.61 -3.56
CA HIS A 101 -14.04 -14.97 -2.84
C HIS A 101 -14.07 -13.44 -3.00
N LYS A 102 -13.74 -12.93 -4.19
CA LYS A 102 -13.76 -11.51 -4.53
C LYS A 102 -15.18 -11.02 -4.82
N GLU A 103 -16.05 -11.92 -5.27
CA GLU A 103 -17.45 -11.62 -5.48
C GLU A 103 -18.18 -11.48 -4.14
N PHE A 104 -19.17 -10.59 -4.13
CA PHE A 104 -20.01 -10.40 -2.96
C PHE A 104 -20.90 -11.64 -2.76
N GLN A 105 -20.68 -12.34 -1.64
CA GLN A 105 -21.50 -13.49 -1.26
C GLN A 105 -22.54 -13.09 -0.21
N ASN A 106 -22.10 -12.56 0.94
CA ASN A 106 -22.97 -12.09 2.01
C ASN A 106 -22.34 -10.91 2.77
N TYR A 107 -23.16 -10.19 3.54
CA TYR A 107 -22.69 -9.04 4.33
C TYR A 107 -21.79 -9.44 5.50
N THR A 108 -21.95 -10.64 6.06
CA THR A 108 -21.16 -11.13 7.20
C THR A 108 -19.70 -11.39 6.79
N GLN A 109 -19.47 -12.11 5.70
CA GLN A 109 -18.14 -12.37 5.14
C GLN A 109 -17.50 -11.07 4.64
N LEU A 110 -18.27 -10.16 4.03
CA LEU A 110 -17.75 -8.85 3.63
C LEU A 110 -17.28 -8.05 4.87
N ALA A 111 -18.04 -8.07 5.96
CA ALA A 111 -17.67 -7.42 7.21
C ALA A 111 -16.39 -8.05 7.80
N GLU A 112 -16.29 -9.37 7.81
CA GLU A 112 -15.10 -10.09 8.27
C GLU A 112 -13.86 -9.73 7.43
N GLN A 113 -13.95 -9.80 6.10
CA GLN A 113 -12.85 -9.46 5.19
C GLN A 113 -12.40 -8.01 5.37
N THR A 114 -13.35 -7.07 5.46
CA THR A 114 -13.02 -5.65 5.67
C THR A 114 -12.40 -5.40 7.05
N TYR A 115 -12.84 -6.12 8.08
CA TYR A 115 -12.25 -6.10 9.41
C TYR A 115 -10.81 -6.63 9.42
N LEU A 116 -10.55 -7.81 8.85
CA LEU A 116 -9.21 -8.39 8.75
C LEU A 116 -8.25 -7.50 7.95
N LYS A 117 -8.74 -6.86 6.88
CA LYS A 117 -7.96 -5.88 6.12
C LYS A 117 -7.60 -4.66 6.96
N LYS A 118 -8.53 -4.15 7.77
CA LYS A 118 -8.28 -3.04 8.70
C LYS A 118 -7.26 -3.45 9.77
N LEU A 119 -7.40 -4.63 10.37
CA LEU A 119 -6.41 -5.17 11.33
C LEU A 119 -5.01 -5.27 10.74
N LYS A 120 -4.89 -5.73 9.50
CA LYS A 120 -3.59 -5.81 8.82
C LYS A 120 -2.98 -4.44 8.53
N ALA A 121 -3.81 -3.42 8.32
CA ALA A 121 -3.39 -2.05 8.07
C ALA A 121 -3.08 -1.26 9.36
N MET A 122 -3.61 -1.70 10.51
CA MET A 122 -3.34 -1.06 11.81
C MET A 122 -1.87 -1.20 12.21
N ASP A 123 -1.36 -0.18 12.90
CA ASP A 123 -0.05 -0.23 13.53
C ASP A 123 -0.04 -1.31 14.61
N LYS A 124 1.05 -2.08 14.65
CA LYS A 124 1.28 -3.05 15.72
C LYS A 124 1.76 -2.32 16.96
N LEU A 125 1.13 -2.60 18.09
CA LEU A 125 1.54 -2.08 19.39
C LEU A 125 2.89 -2.72 19.80
N SER A 126 3.80 -1.91 20.32
CA SER A 126 5.07 -2.41 20.86
C SER A 126 4.84 -3.18 22.16
N GLU A 127 5.60 -4.25 22.40
CA GLU A 127 5.52 -5.04 23.63
C GLU A 127 5.69 -4.17 24.89
N ASN A 128 6.59 -3.18 24.85
CA ASN A 128 6.83 -2.28 25.97
C ASN A 128 5.63 -1.37 26.25
N GLU A 129 5.03 -0.80 25.19
CA GLU A 129 3.85 0.07 25.30
C GLU A 129 2.67 -0.72 25.87
N TYR A 130 2.51 -1.97 25.46
CA TYR A 130 1.50 -2.87 26.01
C TYR A 130 1.71 -3.13 27.51
N ILE A 131 2.95 -3.40 27.94
CA ILE A 131 3.27 -3.61 29.36
C ILE A 131 2.95 -2.36 30.18
N GLU A 132 3.26 -1.16 29.68
CA GLU A 132 2.94 0.11 30.34
C GLU A 132 1.43 0.32 30.48
N GLN A 133 0.68 0.10 29.40
CA GLN A 133 -0.78 0.19 29.41
C GLN A 133 -1.40 -0.80 30.39
N LYS A 134 -0.89 -2.04 30.45
CA LYS A 134 -1.34 -3.08 31.37
C LYS A 134 -1.11 -2.69 32.84
N LYS A 135 0.07 -2.14 33.16
CA LYS A 135 0.38 -1.62 34.52
C LYS A 135 -0.55 -0.47 34.89
N LEU A 136 -0.79 0.46 33.97
CA LEU A 136 -1.67 1.60 34.20
C LEU A 136 -3.12 1.15 34.44
N TYR A 137 -3.61 0.20 33.65
CA TYR A 137 -4.92 -0.43 33.83
C TYR A 137 -5.06 -1.05 35.23
N GLN A 138 -4.07 -1.83 35.68
CA GLN A 138 -4.08 -2.43 37.02
C GLN A 138 -4.12 -1.37 38.14
N CYS A 139 -3.35 -0.29 38.00
CA CYS A 139 -3.35 0.83 38.95
C CYS A 139 -4.71 1.53 39.03
N LEU A 140 -5.35 1.80 37.88
CA LEU A 140 -6.67 2.43 37.84
C LEU A 140 -7.76 1.51 38.39
N LYS A 141 -7.68 0.21 38.11
CA LYS A 141 -8.59 -0.78 38.69
C LYS A 141 -8.46 -0.86 40.22
N GLY A 142 -7.23 -0.84 40.74
CA GLY A 142 -6.96 -0.80 42.18
C GLY A 142 -7.46 0.46 42.88
N LYS A 143 -7.64 1.57 42.14
CA LYS A 143 -8.23 2.82 42.64
C LYS A 143 -9.77 2.82 42.61
N GLY A 144 -10.41 1.75 42.15
CA GLY A 144 -11.87 1.62 42.12
C GLY A 144 -12.55 2.34 40.95
N PHE A 145 -11.82 2.74 39.90
CA PHE A 145 -12.43 3.28 38.69
C PHE A 145 -13.25 2.21 37.96
N SER A 146 -14.38 2.60 37.38
CA SER A 146 -15.19 1.70 36.54
C SER A 146 -14.51 1.44 35.19
N GLU A 147 -14.79 0.28 34.59
CA GLU A 147 -14.19 -0.16 33.32
C GLU A 147 -14.27 0.92 32.22
N ALA A 148 -15.43 1.58 32.08
CA ALA A 148 -15.64 2.65 31.10
C ALA A 148 -14.75 3.88 31.35
N GLN A 149 -14.57 4.27 32.62
CA GLN A 149 -13.70 5.38 33.00
C GLN A 149 -12.23 5.03 32.74
N ILE A 150 -11.83 3.79 33.00
CA ILE A 150 -10.47 3.31 32.72
C ILE A 150 -10.18 3.37 31.21
N ILE A 151 -11.10 2.89 30.37
CA ILE A 151 -10.97 2.96 28.91
C ILE A 151 -10.78 4.42 28.47
N THR A 152 -11.61 5.33 28.98
CA THR A 152 -11.55 6.76 28.62
C THR A 152 -10.22 7.41 29.03
N LYS A 153 -9.62 6.95 30.12
CA LYS A 153 -8.30 7.42 30.58
C LYS A 153 -7.15 6.81 29.78
N LEU A 154 -7.31 5.58 29.30
CA LEU A 154 -6.31 4.87 28.51
C LEU A 154 -6.36 5.23 27.02
N THR A 155 -7.47 5.83 26.55
CA THR A 155 -7.57 6.32 25.18
C THR A 155 -6.69 7.55 24.96
N ASP A 156 -5.59 7.36 24.24
CA ASP A 156 -4.72 8.45 23.83
C ASP A 156 -5.39 9.33 22.75
N LYS A 157 -5.47 10.63 23.02
CA LYS A 157 -6.02 11.62 22.06
C LYS A 157 -5.31 11.58 20.70
N LYS A 158 -4.02 11.26 20.68
CA LYS A 158 -3.22 11.12 19.45
C LYS A 158 -3.72 9.95 18.59
N LEU A 159 -3.99 8.79 19.19
CA LEU A 159 -4.52 7.63 18.48
C LEU A 159 -5.92 7.90 17.94
N VAL A 160 -6.76 8.59 18.71
CA VAL A 160 -8.08 9.04 18.25
C VAL A 160 -7.96 9.99 17.05
N SER A 161 -7.07 10.98 17.10
CA SER A 161 -6.86 11.87 15.95
C SER A 161 -6.34 11.13 14.72
N LYS A 162 -5.47 10.14 14.91
CA LYS A 162 -4.96 9.29 13.82
C LYS A 162 -6.09 8.48 13.19
N LEU A 163 -6.95 7.86 14.00
CA LEU A 163 -8.13 7.14 13.52
C LEU A 163 -9.05 8.03 12.68
N VAL A 164 -9.30 9.27 13.12
CA VAL A 164 -10.13 10.23 12.35
C VAL A 164 -9.49 10.56 11.00
N ILE A 165 -8.17 10.75 10.95
CA ILE A 165 -7.45 11.00 9.70
C ILE A 165 -7.56 9.79 8.76
N GLU A 166 -7.33 8.58 9.28
CA GLU A 166 -7.43 7.35 8.49
C GLU A 166 -8.83 7.14 7.90
N LEU A 167 -9.89 7.43 8.66
CA LEU A 167 -11.26 7.34 8.17
C LEU A 167 -11.51 8.33 7.02
N LYS A 168 -11.08 9.59 7.17
CA LYS A 168 -11.19 10.60 6.11
C LYS A 168 -10.43 10.19 4.85
N GLU A 169 -9.21 9.69 5.00
CA GLU A 169 -8.42 9.19 3.87
C GLU A 169 -9.08 8.00 3.17
N GLN A 170 -9.70 7.09 3.92
CA GLN A 170 -10.43 5.96 3.35
C GLN A 170 -11.61 6.44 2.49
N ASP A 171 -12.38 7.41 3.01
CA ASP A 171 -13.51 8.00 2.29
C ASP A 171 -13.05 8.73 1.02
N GLU A 172 -11.98 9.53 1.10
CA GLU A 172 -11.41 10.20 -0.07
C GLU A 172 -10.92 9.23 -1.13
N LYS A 173 -10.22 8.15 -0.73
CA LYS A 173 -9.76 7.11 -1.65
C LYS A 173 -10.94 6.43 -2.34
N ALA A 174 -12.01 6.13 -1.60
CA ALA A 174 -13.23 5.55 -2.15
C ALA A 174 -13.97 6.51 -3.11
N TYR A 175 -13.99 7.80 -2.78
CA TYR A 175 -14.57 8.84 -3.64
C TYR A 175 -13.78 9.01 -4.94
N LYS A 176 -12.46 9.19 -4.86
CA LYS A 176 -11.58 9.33 -6.03
C LYS A 176 -11.64 8.11 -6.95
N LYS A 177 -11.73 6.89 -6.40
CA LYS A 177 -11.93 5.68 -7.20
C LYS A 177 -13.23 5.75 -7.99
N ARG A 178 -14.37 5.98 -7.31
CA ARG A 178 -15.69 6.07 -7.96
C ARG A 178 -15.76 7.18 -9.00
N LYS A 179 -15.13 8.34 -8.74
CA LYS A 179 -15.06 9.46 -9.68
C LYS A 179 -14.33 9.05 -10.97
N ARG A 180 -13.14 8.45 -10.85
CA ARG A 180 -12.39 7.96 -12.03
C ARG A 180 -13.15 6.89 -12.80
N ASP A 181 -13.80 5.96 -12.09
CA ASP A 181 -14.59 4.91 -12.73
C ASP A 181 -15.78 5.49 -13.51
N ALA A 182 -16.34 6.63 -13.07
CA ALA A 182 -17.41 7.34 -13.79
C ALA A 182 -16.89 8.16 -14.98
N GLU A 183 -15.70 8.77 -14.87
CA GLU A 183 -15.05 9.55 -15.93
C GLU A 183 -14.54 8.67 -17.07
N ASN A 184 -14.05 7.46 -16.79
CA ASN A 184 -13.56 6.52 -17.82
C ASN A 184 -14.69 5.77 -18.55
N ASP A 185 -15.96 6.11 -18.30
CA ASP A 185 -17.14 5.34 -18.73
C ASP A 185 -17.78 5.96 -20.00
N ASP A 186 -16.94 6.45 -20.90
CA ASP A 186 -17.28 7.22 -22.11
C ASP A 186 -17.45 6.35 -23.37
N ASP A 187 -17.15 5.04 -23.30
CA ASP A 187 -17.20 4.11 -24.45
C ASP A 187 -18.62 3.64 -24.85
N ILE A 188 -19.67 4.10 -24.17
CA ILE A 188 -21.06 3.81 -24.59
C ILE A 188 -21.56 4.95 -25.47
N SER A 189 -21.00 5.06 -26.68
CA SER A 189 -21.23 6.21 -27.57
C SER A 189 -22.65 6.31 -28.16
N ILE A 190 -23.48 5.27 -28.13
CA ILE A 190 -24.78 5.30 -28.83
C ILE A 190 -25.83 4.59 -27.98
N GLY A 191 -26.73 5.33 -27.31
CA GLY A 191 -27.94 4.72 -26.72
C GLY A 191 -28.56 5.38 -25.49
N PHE A 192 -28.07 6.52 -24.98
CA PHE A 192 -28.69 7.15 -23.81
C PHE A 192 -29.03 8.63 -24.05
N ILE A 193 -30.19 9.05 -23.54
CA ILE A 193 -30.70 10.43 -23.60
C ILE A 193 -30.44 11.17 -22.27
N ASN A 194 -30.39 10.44 -21.15
CA ASN A 194 -30.09 10.98 -19.82
C ASN A 194 -29.22 10.02 -18.99
N ASP A 195 -28.64 10.49 -17.89
CA ASP A 195 -27.73 9.69 -17.05
C ASP A 195 -28.42 8.46 -16.42
N LYS A 196 -29.70 8.57 -16.08
CA LYS A 196 -30.47 7.44 -15.54
C LYS A 196 -30.67 6.34 -16.59
N ASN A 197 -30.90 6.72 -17.84
CA ASN A 197 -31.01 5.85 -19.01
C ASN A 197 -29.63 5.21 -19.29
N LYS A 198 -28.54 5.97 -19.16
CA LYS A 198 -27.16 5.42 -19.22
C LYS A 198 -26.95 4.32 -18.17
N LEU A 199 -27.32 4.57 -16.91
CA LEU A 199 -27.21 3.59 -15.82
C LEU A 199 -28.12 2.38 -16.04
N PHE A 200 -29.33 2.59 -16.56
CA PHE A 200 -30.28 1.53 -16.89
C PHE A 200 -29.76 0.63 -18.01
N ASN A 201 -29.30 1.20 -19.12
CA ASN A 201 -28.73 0.44 -20.23
C ASN A 201 -27.44 -0.29 -19.81
N LYS A 202 -26.61 0.32 -18.95
CA LYS A 202 -25.48 -0.39 -18.33
C LYS A 202 -25.92 -1.60 -17.53
N LYS A 203 -27.01 -1.48 -16.76
CA LYS A 203 -27.57 -2.60 -16.01
C LYS A 203 -28.05 -3.70 -16.95
N LEU A 204 -28.75 -3.35 -18.03
CA LEU A 204 -29.17 -4.31 -19.05
C LEU A 204 -27.97 -5.03 -19.68
N ASN A 205 -26.97 -4.26 -20.12
CA ASN A 205 -25.77 -4.80 -20.76
C ASN A 205 -25.03 -5.78 -19.84
N ARG A 206 -24.94 -5.50 -18.53
CA ARG A 206 -24.30 -6.42 -17.57
C ARG A 206 -24.98 -7.79 -17.50
N HIS A 207 -26.29 -7.87 -17.67
CA HIS A 207 -27.04 -9.12 -17.56
C HIS A 207 -27.30 -9.80 -18.90
N PHE A 208 -27.56 -9.02 -19.96
CA PHE A 208 -28.07 -9.53 -21.22
C PHE A 208 -27.00 -9.63 -22.33
N ASN A 209 -25.85 -8.96 -22.22
CA ASN A 209 -24.80 -9.07 -23.24
C ASN A 209 -24.29 -10.50 -23.42
N GLN A 210 -24.33 -11.32 -22.37
CA GLN A 210 -23.96 -12.74 -22.47
C GLN A 210 -24.87 -13.51 -23.42
N TYR A 211 -26.15 -13.12 -23.53
CA TYR A 211 -27.16 -13.80 -24.35
C TYR A 211 -27.40 -13.09 -25.70
N LEU A 212 -27.18 -11.78 -25.76
CA LEU A 212 -27.46 -10.93 -26.92
C LEU A 212 -26.20 -10.58 -27.73
N GLY A 213 -25.07 -11.25 -27.46
CA GLY A 213 -23.79 -10.96 -28.11
C GLY A 213 -23.86 -11.08 -29.63
N GLU A 214 -24.45 -12.17 -30.14
CA GLU A 214 -24.62 -12.41 -31.58
C GLU A 214 -25.53 -11.35 -32.22
N LEU A 215 -26.70 -11.10 -31.62
CA LEU A 215 -27.63 -10.06 -32.09
C LEU A 215 -26.97 -8.67 -32.11
N HIS A 216 -26.16 -8.35 -31.10
CA HIS A 216 -25.44 -7.07 -31.03
C HIS A 216 -24.40 -6.93 -32.12
N GLU A 217 -23.66 -8.00 -32.42
CA GLU A 217 -22.70 -8.04 -33.52
C GLU A 217 -23.38 -8.00 -34.88
N ASP A 218 -24.53 -8.66 -35.04
CA ASP A 218 -25.32 -8.63 -36.28
C ASP A 218 -25.89 -7.23 -36.55
N ILE A 219 -26.39 -6.55 -35.52
CA ILE A 219 -26.82 -5.15 -35.61
C ILE A 219 -25.65 -4.25 -36.03
N LYS A 220 -24.46 -4.42 -35.43
CA LYS A 220 -23.26 -3.65 -35.81
C LYS A 220 -22.80 -3.94 -37.24
N ARG A 221 -23.03 -5.15 -37.74
CA ARG A 221 -22.74 -5.55 -39.12
C ARG A 221 -23.79 -5.06 -40.13
N GLY A 222 -24.79 -4.31 -39.68
CA GLY A 222 -25.83 -3.73 -40.55
C GLY A 222 -27.12 -4.53 -40.61
N GLY A 223 -27.29 -5.55 -39.76
CA GLY A 223 -28.46 -6.42 -39.70
C GLY A 223 -28.57 -7.30 -40.94
N SER A 224 -28.10 -8.56 -40.86
CA SER A 224 -28.54 -9.55 -41.84
C SER A 224 -30.02 -9.84 -41.57
N THR A 225 -30.87 -9.65 -42.58
CA THR A 225 -32.13 -10.40 -42.67
C THR A 225 -31.85 -11.89 -42.66
#